data_AF-A0AAV9H6Z9-F1
#
_entry.id   AF-A0AAV9H6Z9-F1
#
_cell.length_a   1.000
_cell.length_b   1.000
_cell.length_c   1.000
_cell.angle_alpha   90.00
_cell.angle_beta   90.00
_cell.angle_gamma   90.00
#
_symmetry.space_group_name_H-M   'P 1'
#
loop_
_entity.id
_entity.type
_entity.pdbx_description
1 polymer ?
#
loop_
_entity_poly.entity_id
_entity_poly.type
_entity_poly.pdbx_seq_one_letter_code
_entity_poly.pdbx_strand_id
1 'polypeptide(L)'
;MKLSSILVATAALAGTSSAYRLSVYSSDNYQGTQRTYTTSGSRSVGFTVKSWIWESTLGDGCCVNFCKGSTSQGRFCGSARKAVSSAGVNKVVTGCGNAVLNC
;
A
#
# COMPACT_ATOMS: atom_id res chain seq x y z
N MET A 1 5.84 36.46 -42.19
CA MET A 1 5.55 36.52 -40.74
C MET A 1 6.07 35.23 -40.12
N LYS A 2 7.07 35.31 -39.23
CA LYS A 2 7.68 34.16 -38.54
C LYS A 2 6.73 33.74 -37.42
N LEU A 3 6.19 32.52 -37.49
CA LEU A 3 5.40 31.92 -36.42
C LEU A 3 6.35 31.16 -35.49
N SER A 4 6.57 31.74 -34.32
CA SER A 4 7.39 31.19 -33.25
C SER A 4 6.71 29.98 -32.62
N SER A 5 7.41 28.85 -32.61
CA SER A 5 7.03 27.61 -31.93
C SER A 5 7.10 27.79 -30.41
N ILE A 6 5.99 27.60 -29.71
CA ILE A 6 5.97 27.53 -28.24
C ILE A 6 6.13 26.05 -27.86
N LEU A 7 7.31 25.70 -27.35
CA LEU A 7 7.56 24.44 -26.65
C LEU A 7 6.95 24.53 -25.26
N VAL A 8 5.83 23.85 -25.03
CA VAL A 8 5.27 23.64 -23.69
C VAL A 8 6.08 22.53 -23.03
N ALA A 9 6.96 22.92 -22.10
CA ALA A 9 7.65 21.98 -21.22
C ALA A 9 6.67 21.44 -20.18
N THR A 10 6.29 20.17 -20.31
CA THR A 10 5.56 19.44 -19.26
C THR A 10 6.51 19.19 -18.09
N ALA A 11 6.27 19.86 -16.97
CA ALA A 11 6.93 19.57 -15.70
C ALA A 11 6.54 18.14 -15.26
N ALA A 12 7.48 17.21 -15.35
CA ALA A 12 7.35 15.92 -14.71
C ALA A 12 7.32 16.16 -13.19
N LEU A 13 6.15 15.94 -12.57
CA LEU A 13 6.02 15.80 -11.13
C LEU A 13 6.92 14.62 -10.74
N ALA A 14 8.10 14.93 -10.19
CA ALA A 14 8.96 13.96 -9.56
C ALA A 14 8.20 13.38 -8.36
N GLY A 15 7.45 12.31 -8.61
CA GLY A 15 6.82 11.53 -7.55
C GLY A 15 7.93 11.02 -6.65
N THR A 16 7.91 11.41 -5.38
CA THR A 16 8.74 10.79 -4.35
C THR A 16 8.44 9.29 -4.40
N SER A 17 9.40 8.50 -4.90
CA SER A 17 9.26 7.04 -4.95
C SER A 17 8.96 6.57 -3.53
N SER A 18 7.75 6.08 -3.32
CA SER A 18 7.35 5.52 -2.04
C SER A 18 8.15 4.24 -1.83
N ALA A 19 8.81 4.08 -0.67
CA ALA A 19 9.63 2.91 -0.37
C ALA A 19 8.85 1.58 -0.47
N TYR A 20 7.52 1.66 -0.40
CA TYR A 20 6.62 0.53 -0.53
C TYR A 20 5.30 0.91 -1.20
N ARG A 21 4.54 -0.12 -1.57
CA ARG A 21 3.17 -0.03 -2.07
C ARG A 21 2.34 -1.19 -1.53
N LEU A 22 1.23 -0.86 -0.85
CA LEU A 22 0.24 -1.83 -0.39
C LEU A 22 -0.99 -1.76 -1.28
N SER A 23 -1.34 -2.84 -1.96
CA SER A 23 -2.63 -3.02 -2.63
C SER A 23 -3.49 -4.01 -1.86
N VAL A 24 -4.73 -3.63 -1.54
CA VAL A 24 -5.72 -4.51 -0.89
C VAL A 24 -6.98 -4.59 -1.75
N TYR A 25 -7.62 -5.75 -1.74
CA TYR A 25 -8.72 -6.09 -2.62
C TYR A 25 -9.89 -6.71 -1.85
N SER A 26 -11.11 -6.40 -2.26
CA SER A 26 -12.34 -6.87 -1.63
C SER A 26 -12.69 -8.33 -1.97
N SER A 27 -12.07 -8.91 -3.00
CA SER A 27 -12.27 -10.30 -3.42
C SER A 27 -10.95 -11.06 -3.50
N ASP A 28 -11.05 -12.38 -3.60
CA ASP A 28 -9.89 -13.25 -3.78
C ASP A 28 -9.21 -12.99 -5.13
N ASN A 29 -7.97 -13.45 -5.27
CA ASN A 29 -7.16 -13.40 -6.48
C ASN A 29 -6.96 -11.98 -7.05
N TYR A 30 -6.87 -10.98 -6.17
CA TYR A 30 -6.60 -9.58 -6.49
C TYR A 30 -7.71 -8.90 -7.29
N GLN A 31 -8.96 -9.25 -7.02
CA GLN A 31 -10.13 -8.76 -7.74
C GLN A 31 -11.06 -7.89 -6.87
N GLY A 32 -12.03 -7.25 -7.53
CA GLY A 32 -13.05 -6.43 -6.89
C GLY A 32 -12.57 -5.00 -6.60
N THR A 33 -13.11 -4.38 -5.56
CA THR A 33 -12.69 -3.04 -5.14
C THR A 33 -11.26 -3.06 -4.64
N GLN A 34 -10.42 -2.21 -5.20
CA GLN A 34 -9.02 -2.06 -4.82
C GLN A 34 -8.80 -0.77 -4.03
N ARG A 35 -7.91 -0.82 -3.03
CA ARG A 35 -7.27 0.36 -2.44
C ARG A 35 -5.76 0.22 -2.44
N THR A 36 -5.08 1.33 -2.67
CA THR A 36 -3.61 1.40 -2.66
C THR A 36 -3.14 2.38 -1.58
N TYR A 37 -2.12 2.00 -0.82
CA TYR A 37 -1.47 2.85 0.17
C TYR A 37 0.04 2.87 -0.08
N THR A 38 0.61 4.07 -0.15
CA THR A 38 2.04 4.31 -0.39
C THR A 38 2.66 5.20 0.70
N THR A 39 1.87 5.58 1.70
CA THR A 39 2.28 6.42 2.82
C THR A 39 2.02 5.74 4.14
N SER A 40 2.82 6.10 5.15
CA SER A 40 2.76 5.49 6.48
C SER A 40 1.52 5.94 7.24
N GLY A 41 1.06 5.10 8.15
CA GLY A 41 -0.04 5.39 9.05
C GLY A 41 -1.03 4.25 9.20
N SER A 42 -2.05 4.49 10.02
CA SER A 42 -3.14 3.57 10.28
C SER A 42 -4.36 3.95 9.45
N ARG A 43 -4.88 3.01 8.66
CA ARG A 43 -5.98 3.25 7.71
C ARG A 43 -7.03 2.15 7.82
N SER A 44 -8.29 2.54 8.01
CA SER A 44 -9.42 1.64 7.77
C SER A 44 -9.58 1.40 6.27
N VAL A 45 -9.75 0.15 5.89
CA VAL A 45 -9.85 -0.22 4.48
C VAL A 45 -11.25 0.07 3.92
N GLY A 46 -12.28 0.10 4.76
CA GLY A 46 -13.68 0.32 4.34
C GLY A 46 -14.36 -0.91 3.74
N PHE A 47 -13.65 -2.03 3.64
CA PHE A 47 -14.17 -3.35 3.31
C PHE A 47 -13.30 -4.43 3.94
N THR A 48 -13.80 -5.66 4.00
CA THR A 48 -13.02 -6.81 4.44
C THR A 48 -12.05 -7.25 3.34
N VAL A 49 -10.75 -7.20 3.61
CA VAL A 49 -9.70 -7.57 2.66
C VAL A 49 -9.69 -9.09 2.46
N LYS A 50 -9.83 -9.49 1.20
CA LYS A 50 -9.83 -10.89 0.75
C LYS A 50 -8.55 -11.27 0.00
N SER A 51 -7.86 -10.31 -0.59
CA SER A 51 -6.50 -10.53 -1.12
C SER A 51 -5.68 -9.25 -1.08
N TRP A 52 -4.35 -9.38 -1.10
CA TRP A 52 -3.46 -8.23 -0.98
C TRP A 52 -2.07 -8.49 -1.55
N ILE A 53 -1.40 -7.40 -1.92
CA ILE A 53 -0.02 -7.36 -2.40
C ILE A 53 0.69 -6.26 -1.59
N TRP A 54 1.74 -6.63 -0.89
CA TRP A 54 2.67 -5.72 -0.23
C TRP A 54 3.98 -5.74 -1.01
N GLU A 55 4.31 -4.62 -1.62
CA GLU A 55 5.52 -4.42 -2.42
C GLU A 55 6.45 -3.52 -1.59
N SER A 56 7.59 -4.05 -1.17
CA SER A 56 8.56 -3.37 -0.31
C SER A 56 9.92 -4.01 -0.53
N THR A 57 10.96 -3.20 -0.66
CA THR A 57 12.31 -3.70 -0.90
C THR A 57 12.84 -4.37 0.36
N LEU A 58 13.39 -5.58 0.26
CA LEU A 58 13.99 -6.24 1.43
C LEU A 58 15.09 -5.34 2.02
N GLY A 59 14.98 -5.05 3.32
CA GLY A 59 15.96 -4.19 4.02
C GLY A 59 15.65 -2.68 3.96
N ASP A 60 14.53 -2.25 3.36
CA ASP A 60 14.07 -0.85 3.43
C ASP A 60 13.55 -0.45 4.84
N GLY A 61 13.43 -1.44 5.73
CA GLY A 61 12.91 -1.28 7.08
C GLY A 61 11.40 -1.01 7.13
N CYS A 62 10.69 -1.11 6.02
CA CYS A 62 9.27 -0.87 5.89
C CYS A 62 8.47 -2.14 6.13
N CYS A 63 7.39 -2.00 6.90
CA CYS A 63 6.50 -3.10 7.21
C CYS A 63 5.03 -2.68 7.09
N VAL A 64 4.19 -3.68 6.85
CA VAL A 64 2.74 -3.60 7.00
C VAL A 64 2.29 -4.55 8.10
N ASN A 65 1.33 -4.11 8.92
CA ASN A 65 0.56 -4.96 9.82
C ASN A 65 -0.91 -4.96 9.38
N PHE A 66 -1.45 -6.15 9.14
CA PHE A 66 -2.85 -6.34 8.79
C PHE A 66 -3.66 -6.60 10.07
N CYS A 67 -4.74 -5.86 10.26
CA CYS A 67 -5.52 -5.86 11.49
C CYS A 67 -6.98 -6.23 11.23
N LYS A 68 -7.56 -6.96 12.18
CA LYS A 68 -9.00 -7.12 12.36
C LYS A 68 -9.38 -6.41 13.65
N GLY A 69 -9.88 -5.18 13.54
CA GLY A 69 -10.07 -4.31 14.71
C GLY A 69 -8.73 -3.99 15.39
N SER A 70 -8.60 -4.35 16.66
CA SER A 70 -7.38 -4.23 17.48
C SER A 70 -6.47 -5.47 17.45
N THR A 71 -6.83 -6.50 16.69
CA THR A 71 -6.07 -7.76 16.64
C THR A 71 -5.21 -7.84 15.39
N SER A 72 -3.89 -8.03 15.55
CA SER A 72 -2.98 -8.31 14.44
C SER A 72 -3.26 -9.68 13.82
N GLN A 73 -3.30 -9.72 12.49
CA GLN A 73 -3.49 -10.91 11.67
C GLN A 73 -2.21 -11.32 10.93
N GLY A 74 -1.17 -10.49 11.01
CA GLY A 74 0.12 -10.75 10.37
C GLY A 74 0.87 -9.46 10.04
N ARG A 75 2.18 -9.49 10.25
CA ARG A 75 3.11 -8.42 9.92
C ARG A 75 4.12 -8.88 8.88
N PHE A 76 4.39 -8.04 7.89
CA PHE A 76 5.31 -8.33 6.78
C PHE A 76 6.27 -7.16 6.59
N CYS A 77 7.57 -7.43 6.60
CA CYS A 77 8.65 -6.43 6.48
C CYS A 77 9.50 -6.63 5.22
N GLY A 78 8.88 -7.20 4.19
CA GLY A 78 9.46 -7.48 2.89
C GLY A 78 8.34 -7.89 1.95
N SER A 79 8.58 -7.80 0.64
CA SER A 79 7.54 -8.05 -0.37
C SER A 79 6.81 -9.38 -0.13
N ALA A 80 5.50 -9.31 -0.05
CA ALA A 80 4.64 -10.45 0.23
C ALA A 80 3.29 -10.28 -0.47
N ARG A 81 2.61 -11.38 -0.72
CA ARG A 81 1.26 -11.35 -1.32
C ARG A 81 0.44 -12.51 -0.83
N LYS A 82 -0.88 -12.32 -0.83
CA LYS A 82 -1.83 -13.36 -0.47
C LYS A 82 -3.04 -13.28 -1.38
N ALA A 83 -3.19 -14.30 -2.22
CA ALA A 83 -4.29 -14.41 -3.18
C ALA A 83 -5.64 -14.73 -2.49
N VAL A 84 -5.62 -15.37 -1.33
CA VAL A 84 -6.82 -15.70 -0.55
C VAL A 84 -6.57 -15.45 0.93
N SER A 85 -7.33 -14.55 1.53
CA SER A 85 -7.21 -14.09 2.91
C SER A 85 -8.53 -14.29 3.65
N SER A 86 -8.56 -15.28 4.55
CA SER A 86 -9.68 -15.57 5.44
C SER A 86 -9.60 -14.83 6.78
N ALA A 87 -8.58 -13.99 6.99
CA ALA A 87 -8.28 -13.34 8.26
C ALA A 87 -9.27 -12.20 8.64
N GLY A 88 -10.19 -11.82 7.76
CA GLY A 88 -11.20 -10.80 8.06
C GLY A 88 -10.61 -9.40 8.32
N VAL A 89 -9.50 -9.09 7.66
CA VAL A 89 -8.76 -7.84 7.82
C VAL A 89 -9.62 -6.65 7.39
N ASN A 90 -9.68 -5.61 8.21
CA ASN A 90 -10.45 -4.38 7.94
C ASN A 90 -9.62 -3.09 8.16
N LYS A 91 -8.42 -3.21 8.70
CA LYS A 91 -7.49 -2.11 8.95
C LYS A 91 -6.07 -2.53 8.57
N VAL A 92 -5.29 -1.59 8.07
CA VAL A 92 -3.86 -1.78 7.76
C VAL A 92 -3.05 -0.66 8.40
N VAL A 93 -1.87 -1.02 8.90
CA VAL A 93 -0.92 -0.06 9.46
C VAL A 93 0.40 -0.23 8.74
N THR A 94 0.93 0.85 8.17
CA THR A 94 2.19 0.85 7.42
C THR A 94 3.18 1.83 8.03
N GLY A 95 4.47 1.51 7.95
CA GLY A 95 5.53 2.32 8.55
C GLY A 95 6.90 1.72 8.34
N CYS A 96 7.95 2.54 8.46
CA CYS A 96 9.34 2.13 8.28
C CYS A 96 10.21 2.42 9.51
N GLY A 97 11.33 1.72 9.63
CA GLY A 97 12.27 1.85 10.74
C GLY A 97 11.60 1.51 12.07
N ASN A 98 11.58 2.48 12.98
CA ASN A 98 11.05 2.34 14.35
C ASN A 98 9.53 2.59 14.44
N ALA A 99 8.82 2.61 13.31
CA ALA A 99 7.38 2.86 13.31
C ALA A 99 6.62 1.80 14.11
N VAL A 100 5.77 2.27 15.04
CA VAL A 100 4.89 1.41 15.83
C VAL A 100 3.69 1.02 14.97
N LEU A 101 3.52 -0.29 14.74
CA LEU A 101 2.51 -0.85 13.84
C LEU A 101 1.39 -1.54 14.64
N ASN A 102 0.76 -0.80 15.55
CA ASN A 102 -0.27 -1.34 16.43
C ASN A 102 -1.63 -1.41 15.74
N CYS A 103 -2.28 -2.55 15.88
CA CYS A 103 -3.72 -2.64 15.79
C CYS A 103 -4.32 -2.09 17.10
#